data_AF-A0A4R2MU08-F1
#
_entry.id   AF-A0A4R2MU08-F1
#
_cell.length_a   1.000
_cell.length_b   1.000
_cell.length_c   1.000
_cell.angle_alpha   90.00
_cell.angle_beta   90.00
_cell.angle_gamma   90.00
#
_symmetry.space_group_name_H-M   'P 1'
#
loop_
_entity.id
_entity.type
_entity.pdbx_description
1 polymer ?
#
loop_
_entity_poly.entity_id
_entity_poly.type
_entity_poly.pdbx_seq_one_letter_code
_entity_poly.pdbx_strand_id
1 'polypeptide(L)'
;MTETKPRRAFDATFKLQVVKMVRDQGLSVGQVCKDLNLVNSAERRWLTQFDEEMAGRCGIGKPLTAEQQRIRQLEAENRQLQCDNALLKKASAFFAREMQ
;
A
#
# COMPACT_ATOMS: atom_id res chain seq x y z
N MET A 1 3.93 10.46 -34.80
CA MET A 1 4.28 9.38 -33.85
C MET A 1 4.34 10.02 -32.47
N THR A 2 3.45 9.66 -31.53
CA THR A 2 3.43 10.24 -30.19
C THR A 2 4.47 9.56 -29.32
N GLU A 3 5.59 10.24 -29.07
CA GLU A 3 6.65 9.75 -28.19
C GLU A 3 6.12 9.66 -26.76
N THR A 4 5.93 8.43 -26.26
CA THR A 4 5.39 8.22 -24.91
C THR A 4 6.50 8.47 -23.89
N LYS A 5 6.41 9.59 -23.17
CA LYS A 5 7.37 9.96 -22.13
C LYS A 5 7.48 8.83 -21.07
N PRO A 6 8.70 8.40 -20.69
CA PRO A 6 8.89 7.34 -19.72
C PRO A 6 8.23 7.69 -18.37
N ARG A 7 7.56 6.70 -17.77
CA ARG A 7 6.88 6.87 -16.48
C ARG A 7 7.90 7.07 -15.37
N ARG A 8 7.79 8.18 -14.64
CA ARG A 8 8.58 8.42 -13.43
C ARG A 8 8.07 7.52 -12.29
N ALA A 9 8.99 6.78 -11.66
CA ALA A 9 8.73 6.05 -10.44
C ALA A 9 9.19 6.90 -9.23
N PHE A 10 8.37 6.90 -8.18
CA PHE A 10 8.67 7.61 -6.94
C PHE A 10 8.62 6.61 -5.78
N ASP A 11 9.58 6.72 -4.86
CA ASP A 11 9.62 5.91 -3.65
C ASP A 11 8.51 6.31 -2.67
N ALA A 12 8.12 5.39 -1.79
CA ALA A 12 7.10 5.60 -0.77
C ALA A 12 7.48 6.74 0.19
N THR A 13 8.76 6.84 0.56
CA THR A 13 9.27 7.91 1.44
C THR A 13 9.06 9.30 0.83
N PHE A 14 9.41 9.45 -0.45
CA PHE A 14 9.20 10.69 -1.19
C PHE A 14 7.71 11.04 -1.28
N LYS A 15 6.85 10.09 -1.64
CA LYS A 15 5.39 10.32 -1.72
C LYS A 15 4.83 10.75 -0.37
N LEU A 16 5.27 10.13 0.72
CA LEU A 16 4.84 10.47 2.07
C LEU A 16 5.27 11.89 2.45
N GLN A 17 6.50 12.30 2.10
CA GLN A 17 6.98 13.66 2.34
C GLN A 17 6.14 14.70 1.60
N VAL A 18 5.82 14.46 0.32
CA VAL A 18 4.94 15.33 -0.48
C VAL A 18 3.56 15.47 0.15
N VAL A 19 2.98 14.37 0.61
CA VAL A 19 1.67 14.40 1.27
C VAL A 19 1.72 15.17 2.60
N LYS A 20 2.76 14.97 3.41
CA LYS A 20 2.97 15.71 4.66
C LYS A 20 3.16 17.20 4.45
N MET A 21 3.81 17.62 3.36
CA MET A 21 3.91 19.04 3.01
C MET A 21 2.53 19.69 2.79
N VAL A 22 1.61 18.98 2.16
CA VAL A 22 0.25 19.48 1.94
C VAL A 22 -0.59 19.42 3.22
N ARG A 23 -0.56 18.29 3.93
CA ARG A 23 -1.41 18.02 5.09
C ARG A 23 -0.95 18.73 6.35
N ASP A 24 0.36 18.68 6.64
CA ASP A 24 0.92 19.17 7.90
C ASP A 24 1.37 20.64 7.78
N GLN A 25 1.92 21.03 6.62
CA GLN A 25 2.44 22.40 6.39
C GLN A 25 1.43 23.31 5.67
N GLY A 26 0.28 22.77 5.25
CA GLY A 26 -0.80 23.55 4.61
C GLY A 26 -0.45 24.10 3.23
N LEU A 27 0.58 23.56 2.57
CA LEU A 27 0.95 23.99 1.22
C LEU A 27 -0.12 23.60 0.20
N SER A 28 -0.37 24.47 -0.77
CA SER A 28 -1.33 24.16 -1.83
C SER A 28 -0.78 23.10 -2.78
N VAL A 29 -1.65 22.17 -3.20
CA VAL A 29 -1.31 21.12 -4.19
C VAL A 29 -0.70 21.71 -5.46
N GLY A 30 -1.22 22.86 -5.91
CA GLY A 30 -0.70 23.53 -7.09
C GLY A 30 0.72 24.08 -6.91
N GLN A 31 1.08 24.50 -5.71
CA GLN A 31 2.43 24.98 -5.39
C GLN A 31 3.41 23.80 -5.33
N VAL A 32 3.06 22.74 -4.60
CA VAL A 32 3.88 21.53 -4.46
C VAL A 32 4.12 20.86 -5.81
N CYS A 33 3.10 20.79 -6.67
CA CYS A 33 3.25 20.31 -8.05
C CYS A 33 4.27 21.12 -8.86
N LYS A 34 4.26 22.44 -8.76
CA LYS A 34 5.19 23.31 -9.49
C LYS A 34 6.62 23.14 -8.98
N ASP A 35 6.80 23.16 -7.67
CA ASP A 35 8.12 23.11 -7.04
C ASP A 35 8.82 21.76 -7.25
N LEU A 36 8.05 20.67 -7.23
CA LEU A 36 8.57 19.30 -7.37
C LEU A 36 8.43 18.75 -8.80
N ASN A 37 7.93 19.56 -9.73
CA ASN A 37 7.64 19.17 -11.11
C ASN A 37 6.80 17.88 -11.17
N LEU A 38 5.69 17.85 -10.42
CA LEU A 38 4.74 16.75 -10.35
C LEU A 38 3.48 17.08 -11.15
N VAL A 39 2.74 16.03 -11.51
CA VAL A 39 1.43 16.16 -12.15
C VAL A 39 0.37 16.14 -11.05
N ASN A 40 -0.57 17.09 -11.10
CA ASN A 40 -1.69 17.21 -10.14
C ASN A 40 -2.43 15.88 -9.89
N SER A 41 -2.58 15.03 -10.90
CA SER A 41 -3.25 13.74 -10.77
C SER A 41 -2.47 12.73 -9.91
N ALA A 42 -1.14 12.79 -9.92
CA ALA A 42 -0.31 11.91 -9.10
C ALA A 42 -0.39 12.32 -7.62
N GLU A 43 -0.26 13.61 -7.34
CA GLU A 43 -0.32 14.14 -5.97
C GLU A 43 -1.68 13.91 -5.33
N ARG A 44 -2.78 14.18 -6.06
CA ARG A 44 -4.15 13.89 -5.59
C ARG A 44 -4.32 12.41 -5.25
N ARG A 45 -3.80 11.50 -6.07
CA ARG A 45 -3.86 10.05 -5.79
C ARG A 45 -3.09 9.70 -4.51
N TRP A 46 -1.92 10.29 -4.27
CA TRP A 46 -1.15 10.04 -3.05
C TRP A 46 -1.84 10.60 -1.80
N LEU A 47 -2.49 11.76 -1.92
CA LEU A 47 -3.29 12.35 -0.84
C LEU A 47 -4.47 11.44 -0.48
N THR A 48 -5.27 11.01 -1.47
CA THR A 48 -6.38 10.08 -1.23
C THR A 48 -5.88 8.78 -0.59
N GLN A 49 -4.77 8.23 -1.08
CA GLN A 49 -4.20 7.02 -0.51
C GLN A 49 -3.78 7.23 0.95
N PHE A 50 -3.11 8.33 1.27
CA PHE A 50 -2.73 8.64 2.65
C PHE A 50 -3.94 8.80 3.57
N ASP A 51 -5.01 9.45 3.10
CA ASP A 51 -6.24 9.61 3.89
C ASP A 51 -6.92 8.25 4.16
N GLU A 52 -6.88 7.33 3.20
CA GLU A 52 -7.36 5.96 3.38
C GLU A 52 -6.53 5.21 4.42
N GLU A 53 -5.21 5.32 4.35
CA GLU A 53 -4.28 4.69 5.29
C GLU A 53 -4.45 5.26 6.71
N MET A 54 -4.59 6.57 6.86
CA MET A 54 -4.90 7.21 8.16
C MET A 54 -6.26 6.79 8.72
N ALA A 55 -7.21 6.41 7.86
CA ALA A 55 -8.49 5.85 8.25
C ALA A 55 -8.43 4.32 8.49
N GLY A 56 -7.24 3.71 8.50
CA GLY A 56 -7.03 2.27 8.70
C GLY A 56 -7.51 1.40 7.54
N ARG A 57 -7.78 1.98 6.37
CA ARG A 57 -8.20 1.25 5.16
C ARG A 57 -6.99 0.95 4.29
N CYS A 58 -7.09 -0.17 3.56
CA CYS A 58 -6.12 -0.48 2.51
C CYS A 58 -6.27 0.51 1.35
N GLY A 59 -5.36 1.49 1.28
CA GLY A 59 -5.35 2.45 0.18
C GLY A 59 -5.01 1.85 -1.20
N ILE A 60 -5.19 2.64 -2.25
CA ILE A 60 -4.93 2.21 -3.64
C ILE A 60 -3.44 1.98 -3.90
N GLY A 61 -3.02 0.73 -4.08
CA GLY A 61 -1.65 0.38 -4.46
C GLY A 61 -0.74 0.11 -3.26
N LYS A 62 0.58 0.29 -3.40
CA LYS A 62 1.57 -0.02 -2.33
C LYS A 62 1.48 0.99 -1.19
N PRO A 63 1.48 0.58 0.09
CA PRO A 63 1.21 1.51 1.18
C PRO A 63 2.32 2.56 1.35
N LEU A 64 1.92 3.80 1.67
CA LEU A 64 2.85 4.91 1.90
C LEU A 64 3.39 4.91 3.33
N THR A 65 2.53 4.62 4.31
CA THR A 65 2.87 4.62 5.73
C THR A 65 3.51 3.31 6.15
N ALA A 66 4.51 3.38 7.03
CA ALA A 66 5.17 2.20 7.57
C ALA A 66 4.19 1.31 8.36
N GLU A 67 3.21 1.92 9.03
CA GLU A 67 2.14 1.22 9.72
C GLU A 67 1.30 0.39 8.75
N GLN A 68 0.78 0.98 7.67
CA GLN A 68 0.00 0.23 6.69
C GLN A 68 0.84 -0.83 5.95
N GLN A 69 2.13 -0.57 5.73
CA GLN A 69 3.06 -1.59 5.22
C GLN A 69 3.13 -2.80 6.15
N ARG A 70 3.25 -2.56 7.46
CA ARG A 70 3.29 -3.61 8.46
C ARG A 70 1.96 -4.35 8.57
N ILE A 71 0.83 -3.65 8.54
CA ILE A 71 -0.51 -4.25 8.54
C ILE A 71 -0.65 -5.24 7.38
N ARG A 72 -0.32 -4.82 6.16
CA ARG A 72 -0.40 -5.71 4.99
C ARG A 72 0.53 -6.91 5.06
N GLN A 73 1.74 -6.72 5.60
CA GLN A 73 2.66 -7.83 5.80
C GLN A 73 2.04 -8.86 6.76
N LEU A 74 1.50 -8.41 7.88
CA LEU A 74 0.87 -9.27 8.87
C LEU A 74 -0.37 -9.98 8.34
N GLU A 75 -1.21 -9.29 7.55
CA GLU A 75 -2.38 -9.90 6.89
C GLU A 75 -1.95 -11.02 5.91
N ALA A 76 -0.88 -10.81 5.16
CA ALA A 76 -0.34 -11.82 4.25
C ALA A 76 0.22 -13.03 5.00
N GLU A 77 0.99 -12.81 6.07
CA GLU A 77 1.52 -13.87 6.94
C GLU A 77 0.37 -14.65 7.60
N ASN A 78 -0.65 -13.97 8.12
CA ASN A 78 -1.80 -14.62 8.75
C ASN A 78 -2.56 -15.50 7.75
N ARG A 79 -2.78 -15.00 6.53
CA ARG A 79 -3.40 -15.79 5.46
C ARG A 79 -2.59 -17.04 5.12
N GLN A 80 -1.27 -16.94 5.05
CA GLN A 80 -0.41 -18.09 4.82
C GLN A 80 -0.54 -19.12 5.94
N LEU A 81 -0.46 -18.67 7.20
CA LEU A 81 -0.61 -19.54 8.38
C LEU A 81 -1.98 -20.22 8.43
N GLN A 82 -3.05 -19.53 8.01
CA GLN A 82 -4.38 -20.12 7.92
C GLN A 82 -4.45 -21.23 6.86
N CYS A 83 -3.83 -21.00 5.69
CA CYS A 83 -3.73 -22.02 4.63
C CYS A 83 -2.94 -23.24 5.12
N ASP A 84 -1.80 -23.03 5.77
CA ASP A 84 -0.94 -24.11 6.28
C ASP A 84 -1.67 -24.91 7.37
N ASN A 85 -2.33 -24.24 8.32
CA ASN A 85 -3.14 -24.90 9.32
C ASN A 85 -4.30 -25.70 8.71
N ALA A 86 -4.96 -25.17 7.68
CA ALA A 86 -6.03 -25.88 6.98
C ALA A 86 -5.50 -27.14 6.28
N LEU A 87 -4.31 -27.09 5.69
CA LEU A 87 -3.66 -28.24 5.07
C LEU A 87 -3.28 -29.30 6.13
N LEU A 88 -2.66 -28.88 7.23
CA LEU A 88 -2.28 -29.77 8.32
C LEU A 88 -3.50 -30.48 8.92
N LYS A 89 -4.59 -29.75 9.18
CA LYS A 89 -5.85 -30.33 9.68
C LYS A 89 -6.42 -31.39 8.72
N LYS A 90 -6.39 -31.14 7.40
CA LYS A 90 -6.83 -32.12 6.39
C LYS A 90 -5.95 -33.36 6.38
N ALA A 91 -4.63 -33.18 6.45
CA ALA A 91 -3.68 -34.30 6.52
C ALA A 91 -3.89 -35.14 7.78
N SER A 92 -4.01 -34.51 8.96
CA SER A 92 -4.30 -35.20 10.21
C SER A 92 -5.62 -35.99 10.16
N ALA A 93 -6.67 -35.41 9.58
CA ALA A 93 -7.95 -36.10 9.40
C ALA A 93 -7.85 -37.30 8.44
N PHE A 94 -7.07 -37.17 7.36
CA PHE A 94 -6.81 -38.27 6.44
C PHE A 94 -6.08 -39.43 7.12
N PHE A 95 -4.98 -39.15 7.84
CA PHE A 95 -4.23 -40.18 8.55
C PHE A 95 -5.05 -40.84 9.66
N ALA A 96 -5.85 -40.07 10.40
CA ALA A 96 -6.73 -40.63 11.42
C ALA A 96 -7.75 -41.62 10.84
N ARG A 97 -8.21 -41.40 9.60
CA ARG A 97 -9.13 -42.29 8.90
C ARG A 97 -8.44 -43.55 8.36
N GLU A 98 -7.22 -43.45 7.84
CA GLU A 98 -6.46 -44.59 7.31
C GLU A 98 -5.95 -45.55 8.40
N MET A 99 -5.82 -45.08 9.65
CA MET A 99 -5.39 -45.92 10.79
C MET A 99 -6.55 -46.58 11.56
N GLN A 100 -7.78 -46.47 11.07
CA GLN A 100 -8.95 -47.21 11.57
C GLN A 100 -9.28 -48.39 10.67
#